data_AF-A0A6G6PF84-F1
#
_entry.id   AF-A0A6G6PF84-F1
#
_cell.length_a   1.000
_cell.length_b   1.000
_cell.length_c   1.000
_cell.angle_alpha   90.00
_cell.angle_beta   90.00
_cell.angle_gamma   90.00
#
_symmetry.space_group_name_H-M   'P 1'
#
loop_
_entity.id
_entity.type
_entity.pdbx_description
1 polymer ?
#
loop_
_entity_poly.entity_id
_entity_poly.type
_entity_poly.pdbx_seq_one_letter_code
_entity_poly.pdbx_strand_id
1 'polypeptide(L)'
;MTTPTERPKLPYEHPDIKIYQKLFKENIIRRLMRKSAYQCNDSHIIKAFQDENQPLSVLCELLVRYTTEAFVHYQTWGYSHAYYPGSPGQQTVRTDALEGVSRVLPLLASWLVHSQKATLNGLNLASIDLSEIIKNAFLHGTDPAHKGYWGRLENYDQKICESADLALTLWVSREWVWDKLDNSEQQRIIEWFEQVNHCDIVDNNWHLFPLTVQFVIRALTGRDTIAMWRYERVKQFYVGDGWFRDGAKGNFDYYNAWGFYYSLYWLNQICPHFDDEFIRSSLNQFNHHYHYFMTPQGIPFFGRSACYRLAVSAPLLAGVDLGGDAVSVGEAKKALESTLRYFIGHGALKAGAPTQGLFSYDARLVDNYSGPASSFWSLRAVIIALYCGNRIQLWDSPCSPLPVESSDFHFEIPSIAVTVIGVKETQEVTVIFREDYLKQQSPLTRRLEKQLCSHKVIETLLGQSKRPKNNLLRKGVTSYSSKMTHYF
;
A
#
# COMPACT_ATOMS: atom_id res chain seq x y z
N MET A 1 -17.61 -12.38 -19.50
CA MET A 1 -16.79 -13.37 -18.74
C MET A 1 -15.34 -13.17 -19.13
N THR A 2 -14.45 -12.88 -18.16
CA THR A 2 -13.03 -12.61 -18.41
C THR A 2 -12.27 -13.91 -18.70
N THR A 3 -11.63 -14.02 -19.86
CA THR A 3 -10.84 -15.20 -20.23
C THR A 3 -9.64 -15.35 -19.27
N PRO A 4 -9.49 -16.49 -18.58
CA PRO A 4 -8.35 -16.72 -17.71
C PRO A 4 -7.05 -16.90 -18.50
N THR A 5 -5.98 -16.26 -18.03
CA THR A 5 -4.61 -16.54 -18.45
C THR A 5 -3.98 -17.57 -17.53
N GLU A 6 -2.98 -18.30 -18.04
CA GLU A 6 -2.19 -19.20 -17.22
C GLU A 6 -1.26 -18.39 -16.31
N ARG A 7 -1.18 -18.77 -15.02
CA ARG A 7 -0.27 -18.09 -14.08
C ARG A 7 1.17 -18.46 -14.46
N PRO A 8 2.04 -17.48 -14.75
CA PRO A 8 3.42 -17.75 -15.11
C PRO A 8 4.20 -18.35 -13.93
N LYS A 9 5.25 -19.11 -14.25
CA LYS A 9 6.20 -19.61 -13.24
C LYS A 9 7.06 -18.45 -12.74
N LEU A 10 6.79 -18.00 -11.51
CA LEU A 10 7.52 -16.89 -10.91
C LEU A 10 8.91 -17.36 -10.41
N PRO A 11 10.03 -16.75 -10.85
CA PRO A 11 11.38 -17.21 -10.51
C PRO A 11 11.63 -17.31 -9.00
N TYR A 12 11.14 -16.35 -8.23
CA TYR A 12 11.33 -16.29 -6.78
C TYR A 12 10.36 -17.18 -5.98
N GLU A 13 9.25 -17.64 -6.59
CA GLU A 13 8.44 -18.72 -6.01
C GLU A 13 9.07 -20.10 -6.27
N HIS A 14 9.88 -20.23 -7.33
CA HIS A 14 10.55 -21.46 -7.76
C HIS A 14 12.06 -21.25 -7.99
N PRO A 15 12.82 -20.86 -6.96
CA PRO A 15 14.22 -20.45 -7.11
C PRO A 15 15.11 -21.62 -7.57
N ASP A 16 16.01 -21.33 -8.52
CA ASP A 16 17.09 -22.21 -8.91
C ASP A 16 18.33 -22.02 -8.01
N ILE A 17 19.38 -22.81 -8.26
CA ILE A 17 20.63 -22.75 -7.48
C ILE A 17 21.27 -21.36 -7.54
N LYS A 18 21.23 -20.67 -8.69
CA LYS A 18 21.81 -19.33 -8.85
C LYS A 18 21.05 -18.31 -8.01
N ILE A 19 19.72 -18.40 -7.98
CA ILE A 19 18.87 -17.55 -7.14
C ILE A 19 19.18 -17.81 -5.66
N TYR A 20 19.32 -19.07 -5.23
CA TYR A 20 19.69 -19.36 -3.84
C TYR A 20 21.06 -18.79 -3.45
N GLN A 21 22.07 -18.89 -4.33
CA GLN A 21 23.39 -18.28 -4.10
C GLN A 21 23.29 -16.75 -3.97
N LYS A 22 22.51 -16.10 -4.84
CA LYS A 22 22.24 -14.66 -4.77
C LYS A 22 21.55 -14.28 -3.45
N LEU A 23 20.48 -14.98 -3.07
CA LEU A 23 19.75 -14.75 -1.83
C LEU A 23 20.65 -14.87 -0.60
N PHE A 24 21.46 -15.93 -0.52
CA PHE A 24 22.39 -16.14 0.58
C PHE A 24 23.43 -15.01 0.67
N LYS A 25 24.04 -14.62 -0.45
CA LYS A 25 25.00 -13.50 -0.51
C LYS A 25 24.36 -12.19 -0.05
N GLU A 26 23.17 -11.86 -0.55
CA GLU A 26 22.46 -10.64 -0.17
C GLU A 26 22.02 -10.65 1.30
N ASN A 27 21.66 -11.82 1.85
CA ASN A 27 21.34 -11.95 3.27
C ASN A 27 22.55 -11.67 4.17
N ILE A 28 23.76 -12.12 3.78
CA ILE A 28 25.01 -11.76 4.47
C ILE A 28 25.21 -10.24 4.42
N ILE A 29 25.07 -9.62 3.25
CA ILE A 29 25.21 -8.17 3.09
C ILE A 29 24.22 -7.44 4.00
N ARG A 30 22.95 -7.84 4.03
CA ARG A 30 21.97 -7.26 4.97
C ARG A 30 22.40 -7.39 6.41
N ARG A 31 22.91 -8.54 6.85
CA ARG A 31 23.33 -8.72 8.26
C ARG A 31 24.45 -7.76 8.64
N LEU A 32 25.32 -7.39 7.70
CA LEU A 32 26.39 -6.41 7.90
C LEU A 32 25.88 -4.96 7.83
N MET A 33 24.89 -4.68 6.98
CA MET A 33 24.38 -3.32 6.74
C MET A 33 23.24 -2.90 7.68
N ARG A 34 22.45 -3.86 8.18
CA ARG A 34 21.24 -3.59 8.95
C ARG A 34 21.60 -2.96 10.30
N LYS A 35 21.10 -1.75 10.52
CA LYS A 35 21.20 -1.05 11.80
C LYS A 35 20.30 -1.69 12.85
N SER A 36 20.51 -1.32 14.12
CA SER A 36 19.57 -1.65 15.19
C SER A 36 18.18 -1.12 14.85
N ALA A 37 17.14 -1.72 15.44
CA ALA A 37 15.80 -1.17 15.32
C ALA A 37 15.80 0.27 15.85
N TYR A 38 15.12 1.17 15.14
CA TYR A 38 14.76 2.49 15.63
C TYR A 38 13.91 2.27 16.89
N GLN A 39 14.36 2.82 18.02
CA GLN A 39 13.75 2.59 19.34
C GLN A 39 13.12 3.86 19.91
N CYS A 40 13.11 4.94 19.13
CA CYS A 40 12.62 6.23 19.58
C CYS A 40 11.12 6.36 19.24
N ASN A 41 10.38 7.06 20.10
CA ASN A 41 9.03 7.55 19.81
C ASN A 41 7.91 6.51 19.58
N ASP A 42 8.16 5.19 19.57
CA ASP A 42 7.11 4.15 19.47
C ASP A 42 5.99 4.36 20.51
N SER A 43 6.33 4.54 21.78
CA SER A 43 5.34 4.79 22.83
C SER A 43 4.68 6.17 22.74
N HIS A 44 5.39 7.16 22.19
CA HIS A 44 4.87 8.52 22.04
C HIS A 44 3.80 8.56 20.96
N ILE A 45 4.05 7.94 19.79
CA ILE A 45 3.08 7.90 18.70
C ILE A 45 1.82 7.12 19.11
N ILE A 46 1.96 5.97 19.78
CA ILE A 46 0.80 5.21 20.28
C ILE A 46 -0.07 6.08 21.20
N LYS A 47 0.55 6.76 22.18
CA LYS A 47 -0.17 7.65 23.11
C LYS A 47 -0.86 8.81 22.41
N ALA A 48 -0.22 9.41 21.40
CA ALA A 48 -0.83 10.50 20.64
C ALA A 48 -2.09 10.06 19.90
N PHE A 49 -2.08 8.86 19.29
CA PHE A 49 -3.25 8.31 18.60
C PHE A 49 -4.35 7.83 19.56
N GLN A 50 -4.03 7.60 20.84
CA GLN A 50 -5.01 7.32 21.91
C GLN A 50 -5.64 8.60 22.50
N ASP A 51 -5.06 9.77 22.27
CA ASP A 51 -5.58 11.05 22.76
C ASP A 51 -6.64 11.60 21.79
N GLU A 52 -7.90 11.43 22.14
CA GLU A 52 -9.07 11.88 21.36
C GLU A 52 -9.10 13.40 21.13
N ASN A 53 -8.33 14.19 21.88
CA ASN A 53 -8.28 15.65 21.70
C ASN A 53 -7.29 16.08 20.60
N GLN A 54 -6.42 15.19 20.11
CA GLN A 54 -5.45 15.53 19.08
C GLN A 54 -6.14 15.70 17.72
N PRO A 55 -6.00 16.83 17.02
CA PRO A 55 -6.57 16.97 15.69
C PRO A 55 -5.94 15.99 14.68
N LEU A 56 -6.74 15.51 13.72
CA LEU A 56 -6.27 14.60 12.67
C LEU A 56 -5.05 15.15 11.89
N SER A 57 -5.01 16.45 11.62
CA SER A 57 -3.86 17.09 10.94
C SER A 57 -2.56 16.92 11.74
N VAL A 58 -2.62 17.09 13.07
CA VAL A 58 -1.49 16.89 13.97
C VAL A 58 -1.04 15.43 13.99
N LEU A 59 -1.99 14.49 14.00
CA LEU A 59 -1.70 13.05 13.95
C LEU A 59 -1.04 12.64 12.63
N CYS A 60 -1.51 13.16 11.49
CA CYS A 60 -0.88 12.93 10.19
C CYS A 60 0.54 13.52 10.15
N GLU A 61 0.75 14.74 10.65
CA GLU A 61 2.08 15.36 10.76
C GLU A 61 3.04 14.53 11.63
N LEU A 62 2.56 14.06 12.79
CA LEU A 62 3.32 13.20 13.69
C LEU A 62 3.74 11.88 13.01
N LEU A 63 2.84 11.28 12.23
CA LEU A 63 3.11 10.06 11.49
C LEU A 63 4.17 10.26 10.39
N VAL A 64 4.14 11.40 9.68
CA VAL A 64 5.17 11.76 8.70
C VAL A 64 6.53 11.92 9.39
N ARG A 65 6.59 12.65 10.51
CA ARG A 65 7.83 12.87 11.28
C ARG A 65 8.42 11.56 11.79
N TYR A 66 7.60 10.71 12.41
CA TYR A 66 8.01 9.39 12.90
C TYR A 66 8.55 8.48 11.79
N THR A 67 7.85 8.45 10.65
CA THR A 67 8.27 7.64 9.48
C THR A 67 9.56 8.18 8.86
N THR A 68 9.69 9.50 8.74
CA THR A 68 10.86 10.15 8.14
C THR A 68 12.11 9.94 8.97
N GLU A 69 12.05 10.12 10.30
CA GLU A 69 13.20 9.86 11.17
C GLU A 69 13.69 8.43 11.07
N ALA A 70 12.76 7.47 11.06
CA ALA A 70 13.10 6.08 10.89
C ALA A 70 13.70 5.80 9.50
N PHE A 71 13.17 6.41 8.45
CA PHE A 71 13.73 6.28 7.10
C PHE A 71 15.17 6.80 7.04
N VAL A 72 15.44 7.99 7.59
CA VAL A 72 16.80 8.55 7.72
C VAL A 72 17.71 7.63 8.53
N HIS A 73 17.18 7.00 9.58
CA HIS A 73 17.92 5.99 10.34
C HIS A 73 18.25 4.78 9.48
N TYR A 74 17.29 4.17 8.76
CA TYR A 74 17.50 2.89 8.05
C TYR A 74 18.13 2.99 6.66
N GLN A 75 18.19 4.19 6.07
CA GLN A 75 18.72 4.38 4.72
C GLN A 75 20.18 3.96 4.58
N THR A 76 20.54 3.57 3.36
CA THR A 76 21.88 3.23 2.92
C THR A 76 22.10 3.69 1.49
N TRP A 77 23.37 3.94 1.13
CA TRP A 77 23.78 4.31 -0.23
C TRP A 77 23.02 5.53 -0.77
N GLY A 78 22.97 6.58 0.04
CA GLY A 78 22.36 7.87 -0.32
C GLY A 78 20.87 7.75 -0.62
N TYR A 79 20.12 7.15 0.30
CA TYR A 79 18.65 6.99 0.24
C TYR A 79 18.12 6.09 -0.88
N SER A 80 18.98 5.42 -1.65
CA SER A 80 18.54 4.46 -2.67
C SER A 80 18.00 3.15 -2.09
N HIS A 81 18.35 2.79 -0.85
CA HIS A 81 17.85 1.58 -0.16
C HIS A 81 17.65 1.85 1.34
N ALA A 82 16.68 1.20 1.98
CA ALA A 82 16.49 1.27 3.44
C ALA A 82 16.19 -0.11 4.05
N TYR A 83 17.05 -0.56 4.98
CA TYR A 83 16.95 -1.90 5.58
C TYR A 83 16.16 -1.87 6.89
N TYR A 84 14.83 -1.94 6.79
CA TYR A 84 13.94 -2.06 7.94
C TYR A 84 14.04 -3.44 8.63
N PRO A 85 13.86 -3.51 9.97
CA PRO A 85 13.77 -4.76 10.68
C PRO A 85 12.44 -5.46 10.37
N GLY A 86 12.45 -6.78 10.34
CA GLY A 86 11.26 -7.58 10.07
C GLY A 86 11.59 -8.87 9.36
N SER A 87 10.55 -9.63 9.03
CA SER A 87 10.66 -10.88 8.29
C SER A 87 10.76 -10.60 6.79
N PRO A 88 11.62 -11.33 6.05
CA PRO A 88 11.85 -11.10 4.63
C PRO A 88 10.63 -11.42 3.77
N GLY A 89 10.59 -10.84 2.57
CA GLY A 89 9.65 -11.20 1.51
C GLY A 89 10.11 -12.46 0.76
N GLN A 90 9.41 -12.81 -0.30
CA GLN A 90 9.83 -13.87 -1.25
C GLN A 90 10.92 -13.40 -2.21
N GLN A 91 11.07 -12.08 -2.36
CA GLN A 91 12.01 -11.47 -3.27
C GLN A 91 13.42 -11.46 -2.68
N THR A 92 14.33 -10.72 -3.31
CA THR A 92 15.68 -10.56 -2.80
C THR A 92 15.74 -9.55 -1.66
N VAL A 93 16.74 -9.69 -0.81
CA VAL A 93 16.94 -8.80 0.33
C VAL A 93 17.22 -7.36 -0.10
N ARG A 94 17.90 -7.18 -1.24
CA ARG A 94 18.09 -5.86 -1.84
C ARG A 94 16.77 -5.26 -2.33
N THR A 95 15.88 -6.09 -2.89
CA THR A 95 14.55 -5.67 -3.32
C THR A 95 13.68 -5.27 -2.13
N ASP A 96 13.70 -6.06 -1.05
CA ASP A 96 13.05 -5.70 0.23
C ASP A 96 13.52 -4.32 0.75
N ALA A 97 14.80 -3.97 0.54
CA ALA A 97 15.34 -2.67 0.94
C ALA A 97 14.98 -1.53 -0.02
N LEU A 98 14.75 -1.81 -1.30
CA LEU A 98 14.16 -0.87 -2.26
C LEU A 98 12.69 -0.59 -1.92
N GLU A 99 11.92 -1.60 -1.47
CA GLU A 99 10.55 -1.38 -0.95
C GLU A 99 10.55 -0.35 0.19
N GLY A 100 11.58 -0.38 1.05
CA GLY A 100 11.79 0.59 2.14
C GLY A 100 11.99 2.04 1.69
N VAL A 101 12.30 2.25 0.41
CA VAL A 101 12.42 3.59 -0.20
C VAL A 101 11.15 3.90 -0.98
N SER A 102 10.87 3.11 -2.00
CA SER A 102 9.75 3.30 -2.93
C SER A 102 8.40 3.47 -2.22
N ARG A 103 8.16 2.79 -1.09
CA ARG A 103 6.89 2.90 -0.35
C ARG A 103 6.85 4.02 0.69
N VAL A 104 7.99 4.63 1.01
CA VAL A 104 8.09 5.78 1.93
C VAL A 104 8.08 7.10 1.16
N LEU A 105 8.76 7.17 0.02
CA LEU A 105 8.91 8.42 -0.71
C LEU A 105 7.58 9.10 -1.13
N PRO A 106 6.50 8.40 -1.49
CA PRO A 106 5.22 9.05 -1.79
C PRO A 106 4.67 9.85 -0.60
N LEU A 107 4.89 9.39 0.64
CA LEU A 107 4.52 10.14 1.84
C LEU A 107 5.31 11.45 1.94
N LEU A 108 6.62 11.39 1.70
CA LEU A 108 7.48 12.57 1.75
C LEU A 108 7.12 13.58 0.65
N ALA A 109 6.86 13.08 -0.57
CA ALA A 109 6.42 13.92 -1.69
C ALA A 109 5.07 14.59 -1.41
N SER A 110 4.08 13.86 -0.90
CA SER A 110 2.78 14.46 -0.52
C SER A 110 2.93 15.46 0.62
N TRP A 111 3.86 15.25 1.55
CA TRP A 111 4.12 16.23 2.60
C TRP A 111 4.73 17.53 2.05
N LEU A 112 5.66 17.48 1.08
CA LEU A 112 6.19 18.67 0.41
C LEU A 112 5.08 19.52 -0.21
N VAL A 113 4.14 18.87 -0.90
CA VAL A 113 2.96 19.51 -1.50
C VAL A 113 2.02 20.07 -0.43
N HIS A 114 1.78 19.31 0.65
CA HIS A 114 0.91 19.74 1.73
C HIS A 114 1.46 20.95 2.50
N SER A 115 2.72 20.88 2.91
CA SER A 115 3.36 21.82 3.83
C SER A 115 3.91 23.07 3.12
N GLN A 116 4.13 22.97 1.80
CA GLN A 116 4.81 23.98 0.98
C GLN A 116 6.21 24.32 1.52
N LYS A 117 6.90 23.33 2.10
CA LYS A 117 8.24 23.45 2.67
C LYS A 117 9.11 22.29 2.21
N ALA A 118 10.39 22.57 1.95
CA ALA A 118 11.39 21.52 1.66
C ALA A 118 11.80 20.74 2.93
N THR A 119 11.76 21.42 4.08
CA THR A 119 12.37 20.94 5.32
C THR A 119 11.32 20.56 6.36
N LEU A 120 11.40 19.31 6.81
CA LEU A 120 10.64 18.77 7.93
C LEU A 120 11.50 18.80 9.20
N ASN A 121 10.90 19.19 10.33
CA ASN A 121 11.54 19.02 11.64
C ASN A 121 11.17 17.65 12.20
N GLY A 122 12.16 16.81 12.47
CA GLY A 122 11.98 15.55 13.19
C GLY A 122 11.33 15.73 14.57
N LEU A 123 10.86 14.65 15.17
CA LEU A 123 10.50 14.57 16.59
C LEU A 123 11.67 14.89 17.51
N ASN A 124 12.90 14.64 17.08
CA ASN A 124 14.13 15.09 17.74
C ASN A 124 14.52 16.55 17.39
N LEU A 125 13.66 17.28 16.68
CA LEU A 125 13.87 18.65 16.18
C LEU A 125 14.99 18.80 15.14
N ALA A 126 15.58 17.71 14.64
CA ALA A 126 16.54 17.78 13.55
C ALA A 126 15.84 18.24 12.26
N SER A 127 16.48 19.15 11.56
CA SER A 127 16.04 19.64 10.25
C SER A 127 16.39 18.61 9.17
N ILE A 128 15.39 18.17 8.40
CA ILE A 128 15.51 17.14 7.37
C ILE A 128 14.98 17.70 6.05
N ASP A 129 15.85 17.85 5.04
CA ASP A 129 15.45 18.27 3.69
C ASP A 129 14.90 17.07 2.91
N LEU A 130 13.58 17.05 2.70
CA LEU A 130 12.91 15.95 2.01
C LEU A 130 13.14 15.99 0.49
N SER A 131 13.32 17.19 -0.07
CA SER A 131 13.57 17.34 -1.51
C SER A 131 14.94 16.75 -1.88
N GLU A 132 15.94 16.98 -1.04
CA GLU A 132 17.29 16.44 -1.21
C GLU A 132 17.33 14.91 -0.98
N ILE A 133 16.53 14.39 -0.03
CA ILE A 133 16.36 12.95 0.16
C ILE A 133 15.80 12.29 -1.10
N ILE A 134 14.69 12.83 -1.64
CA ILE A 134 14.05 12.28 -2.84
C ILE A 134 15.01 12.35 -4.04
N LYS A 135 15.64 13.52 -4.25
CA LYS A 135 16.63 13.71 -5.31
C LYS A 135 17.74 12.65 -5.24
N ASN A 136 18.37 12.51 -4.08
CA ASN A 136 19.47 11.55 -3.90
C ASN A 136 19.03 10.10 -4.09
N ALA A 137 17.82 9.73 -3.65
CA ALA A 137 17.30 8.38 -3.87
C ALA A 137 17.24 8.05 -5.38
N PHE A 138 16.77 8.98 -6.22
CA PHE A 138 16.73 8.79 -7.67
C PHE A 138 18.11 8.80 -8.32
N LEU A 139 18.98 9.76 -8.00
CA LEU A 139 20.30 9.86 -8.62
C LEU A 139 21.14 8.60 -8.35
N HIS A 140 21.17 8.16 -7.09
CA HIS A 140 21.89 6.96 -6.67
C HIS A 140 21.22 5.65 -7.09
N GLY A 141 19.89 5.65 -7.17
CA GLY A 141 19.07 4.49 -7.51
C GLY A 141 19.07 4.17 -9.01
N THR A 142 19.24 5.17 -9.86
CA THR A 142 19.18 5.03 -11.33
C THR A 142 20.56 4.99 -11.99
N ASP A 143 21.65 5.27 -11.26
CA ASP A 143 23.03 5.17 -11.75
C ASP A 143 23.58 3.73 -11.68
N PRO A 144 23.85 3.06 -12.82
CA PRO A 144 24.41 1.70 -12.85
C PRO A 144 25.82 1.57 -12.26
N ALA A 145 26.58 2.66 -12.19
CA ALA A 145 27.92 2.66 -11.59
C ALA A 145 27.87 2.84 -10.05
N HIS A 146 26.77 3.37 -9.51
CA HIS A 146 26.62 3.60 -8.09
C HIS A 146 26.27 2.31 -7.34
N LYS A 147 26.85 2.12 -6.14
CA LYS A 147 26.57 0.96 -5.27
C LYS A 147 25.10 0.82 -4.92
N GLY A 148 24.36 1.93 -4.97
CA GLY A 148 22.92 2.05 -4.72
C GLY A 148 22.01 1.76 -5.91
N TYR A 149 22.53 1.37 -7.08
CA TYR A 149 21.70 1.10 -8.26
C TYR A 149 20.57 0.11 -7.95
N TRP A 150 19.34 0.41 -8.36
CA TRP A 150 18.18 -0.45 -8.16
C TRP A 150 18.21 -1.70 -9.04
N GLY A 151 19.10 -1.74 -10.03
CA GLY A 151 19.24 -2.87 -10.94
C GLY A 151 18.34 -2.73 -12.16
N ARG A 152 18.54 -3.65 -13.10
CA ARG A 152 17.67 -3.81 -14.27
C ARG A 152 16.36 -4.48 -13.87
N LEU A 153 15.28 -4.12 -14.54
CA LEU A 153 14.00 -4.80 -14.37
C LEU A 153 14.00 -6.11 -15.18
N GLU A 154 13.42 -7.14 -14.59
CA GLU A 154 13.23 -8.46 -15.21
C GLU A 154 11.73 -8.78 -15.30
N ASN A 155 11.37 -9.83 -16.05
CA ASN A 155 9.99 -10.30 -16.11
C ASN A 155 9.49 -10.74 -14.73
N TYR A 156 8.27 -10.33 -14.37
CA TYR A 156 7.61 -10.65 -13.11
C TYR A 156 8.37 -10.19 -11.85
N ASP A 157 9.15 -9.12 -12.00
CA ASP A 157 10.00 -8.56 -10.96
C ASP A 157 9.22 -7.59 -10.07
N GLN A 158 9.43 -7.66 -8.76
CA GLN A 158 8.81 -6.75 -7.80
C GLN A 158 9.21 -5.29 -8.05
N LYS A 159 10.38 -5.05 -8.66
CA LYS A 159 10.81 -3.70 -9.07
C LYS A 159 9.80 -3.01 -10.00
N ILE A 160 9.02 -3.78 -10.77
CA ILE A 160 7.93 -3.23 -11.59
C ILE A 160 6.86 -2.61 -10.68
N CYS A 161 6.46 -3.30 -9.61
CA CYS A 161 5.51 -2.76 -8.63
C CYS A 161 6.07 -1.51 -7.94
N GLU A 162 7.31 -1.58 -7.45
CA GLU A 162 7.93 -0.47 -6.73
C GLU A 162 8.18 0.75 -7.64
N SER A 163 8.38 0.54 -8.94
CA SER A 163 8.57 1.64 -9.91
C SER A 163 7.35 2.57 -10.01
N ALA A 164 6.13 2.08 -9.73
CA ALA A 164 4.93 2.90 -9.76
C ALA A 164 4.89 3.93 -8.61
N ASP A 165 5.24 3.53 -7.39
CA ASP A 165 5.31 4.47 -6.25
C ASP A 165 6.51 5.43 -6.39
N LEU A 166 7.62 4.98 -7.00
CA LEU A 166 8.74 5.86 -7.36
C LEU A 166 8.31 6.89 -8.42
N ALA A 167 7.69 6.47 -9.52
CA ALA A 167 7.19 7.38 -10.55
C ALA A 167 6.19 8.39 -9.96
N LEU A 168 5.26 7.92 -9.14
CA LEU A 168 4.32 8.77 -8.43
C LEU A 168 5.04 9.82 -7.55
N THR A 169 6.04 9.39 -6.77
CA THR A 169 6.86 10.30 -5.95
C THR A 169 7.42 11.45 -6.78
N LEU A 170 8.03 11.12 -7.93
CA LEU A 170 8.68 12.09 -8.79
C LEU A 170 7.66 13.07 -9.41
N TRP A 171 6.49 12.58 -9.80
CA TRP A 171 5.41 13.41 -10.34
C TRP A 171 4.78 14.34 -9.28
N VAL A 172 4.51 13.82 -8.07
CA VAL A 172 3.95 14.60 -6.95
C VAL A 172 4.94 15.69 -6.51
N SER A 173 6.23 15.37 -6.44
CA SER A 173 7.29 16.29 -6.01
C SER A 173 7.98 17.05 -7.16
N ARG A 174 7.41 17.08 -8.37
CA ARG A 174 8.09 17.56 -9.58
C ARG A 174 8.70 18.97 -9.46
N GLU A 175 7.97 19.91 -8.87
CA GLU A 175 8.43 21.31 -8.66
C GLU A 175 9.59 21.41 -7.66
N TRP A 176 9.70 20.42 -6.77
CA TRP A 176 10.74 20.36 -5.75
C TRP A 176 11.98 19.62 -6.23
N VAL A 177 11.81 18.62 -7.11
CA VAL A 177 12.84 17.67 -7.52
C VAL A 177 13.03 17.68 -9.03
N TRP A 178 12.08 17.16 -9.80
CA TRP A 178 12.19 16.93 -11.25
C TRP A 178 12.62 18.19 -12.03
N ASP A 179 11.97 19.33 -11.77
CA ASP A 179 12.22 20.60 -12.47
C ASP A 179 13.58 21.21 -12.14
N LYS A 180 14.26 20.70 -11.11
CA LYS A 180 15.59 21.13 -10.66
C LYS A 180 16.72 20.18 -11.06
N LEU A 181 16.38 19.06 -11.69
CA LEU A 181 17.36 18.12 -12.24
C LEU A 181 17.89 18.65 -13.57
N ASP A 182 19.15 18.35 -13.88
CA ASP A 182 19.67 18.61 -15.21
C ASP A 182 19.16 17.59 -16.25
N ASN A 183 19.32 17.90 -17.54
CA ASN A 183 18.83 17.04 -18.62
C ASN A 183 19.43 15.62 -18.59
N SER A 184 20.67 15.46 -18.12
CA SER A 184 21.32 14.15 -18.02
C SER A 184 20.79 13.33 -16.85
N GLU A 185 20.49 13.98 -15.72
CA GLU A 185 19.84 13.38 -14.57
C GLU A 185 18.42 12.94 -14.91
N GLN A 186 17.64 13.82 -15.54
CA GLN A 186 16.30 13.51 -16.03
C GLN A 186 16.30 12.33 -17.00
N GLN A 187 17.19 12.35 -17.99
CA GLN A 187 17.30 11.28 -18.98
C GLN A 187 17.59 9.92 -18.34
N ARG A 188 18.54 9.85 -17.41
CA ARG A 188 18.89 8.61 -16.71
C ARG A 188 17.73 8.04 -15.90
N ILE A 189 16.97 8.90 -15.22
CA ILE A 189 15.79 8.47 -14.46
C ILE A 189 14.72 7.89 -15.39
N ILE A 190 14.46 8.56 -16.51
CA ILE A 190 13.48 8.11 -17.49
C ILE A 190 13.92 6.79 -18.14
N GLU A 191 15.19 6.64 -18.51
CA GLU A 191 15.75 5.37 -19.02
C GLU A 191 15.55 4.21 -18.05
N TRP A 192 15.71 4.46 -16.74
CA TRP A 192 15.45 3.42 -15.75
C TRP A 192 13.97 3.03 -15.72
N PHE A 193 13.05 4.00 -15.77
CA PHE A 193 11.62 3.76 -15.80
C PHE A 193 11.14 3.07 -17.10
N GLU A 194 11.67 3.46 -18.26
CA GLU A 194 11.28 2.92 -19.58
C GLU A 194 11.49 1.40 -19.68
N GLN A 195 12.33 0.80 -18.83
CA GLN A 195 12.47 -0.65 -18.75
C GLN A 195 11.15 -1.39 -18.51
N VAL A 196 10.16 -0.80 -17.82
CA VAL A 196 8.85 -1.44 -17.56
C VAL A 196 8.12 -1.82 -18.84
N ASN A 197 8.40 -1.13 -19.95
CA ASN A 197 7.79 -1.36 -21.25
C ASN A 197 8.18 -2.71 -21.85
N HIS A 198 9.28 -3.30 -21.38
CA HIS A 198 9.84 -4.56 -21.89
C HIS A 198 9.65 -5.74 -20.93
N CYS A 199 8.90 -5.55 -19.84
CA CYS A 199 8.70 -6.57 -18.83
C CYS A 199 7.32 -7.23 -18.92
N ASP A 200 7.31 -8.55 -18.82
CA ASP A 200 6.10 -9.32 -18.55
C ASP A 200 5.68 -9.16 -17.09
N ILE A 201 4.36 -9.20 -16.85
CA ILE A 201 3.76 -9.06 -15.53
C ILE A 201 2.69 -10.13 -15.30
N VAL A 202 2.31 -10.32 -14.03
CA VAL A 202 1.15 -11.14 -13.69
C VAL A 202 -0.13 -10.48 -14.20
N ASP A 203 -1.05 -11.26 -14.78
CA ASP A 203 -2.29 -10.74 -15.35
C ASP A 203 -3.37 -10.50 -14.27
N ASN A 204 -3.18 -9.42 -13.51
CA ASN A 204 -4.04 -9.00 -12.41
C ASN A 204 -3.89 -7.48 -12.19
N ASN A 205 -4.06 -6.97 -10.96
CA ASN A 205 -3.80 -5.56 -10.64
C ASN A 205 -2.42 -5.03 -11.10
N TRP A 206 -1.44 -5.90 -11.38
CA TRP A 206 -0.11 -5.50 -11.83
C TRP A 206 -0.11 -4.69 -13.12
N HIS A 207 -1.16 -4.76 -13.94
CA HIS A 207 -1.29 -3.90 -15.14
C HIS A 207 -1.25 -2.41 -14.79
N LEU A 208 -1.69 -2.02 -13.58
CA LEU A 208 -1.71 -0.64 -13.12
C LEU A 208 -0.30 -0.09 -12.84
N PHE A 209 0.67 -0.92 -12.46
CA PHE A 209 2.02 -0.45 -12.14
C PHE A 209 2.77 0.14 -13.34
N PRO A 210 2.98 -0.59 -14.47
CA PRO A 210 3.63 -0.01 -15.64
C PRO A 210 2.77 1.10 -16.27
N LEU A 211 1.44 1.04 -16.18
CA LEU A 211 0.58 2.14 -16.62
C LEU A 211 0.91 3.42 -15.85
N THR A 212 0.93 3.40 -14.52
CA THR A 212 1.31 4.59 -13.71
C THR A 212 2.65 5.16 -14.14
N VAL A 213 3.66 4.30 -14.35
CA VAL A 213 4.99 4.73 -14.83
C VAL A 213 4.90 5.40 -16.21
N GLN A 214 4.21 4.79 -17.17
CA GLN A 214 4.04 5.34 -18.52
C GLN A 214 3.31 6.69 -18.51
N PHE A 215 2.27 6.84 -17.69
CA PHE A 215 1.55 8.11 -17.53
C PHE A 215 2.44 9.19 -16.92
N VAL A 216 3.26 8.85 -15.93
CA VAL A 216 4.24 9.79 -15.34
C VAL A 216 5.30 10.20 -16.37
N ILE A 217 5.88 9.25 -17.11
CA ILE A 217 6.84 9.56 -18.17
C ILE A 217 6.22 10.55 -19.17
N ARG A 218 4.99 10.30 -19.62
CA ARG A 218 4.28 11.19 -20.52
C ARG A 218 4.08 12.58 -19.92
N ALA A 219 3.64 12.66 -18.67
CA ALA A 219 3.41 13.93 -17.99
C ALA A 219 4.70 14.75 -17.80
N LEU A 220 5.83 14.10 -17.55
CA LEU A 220 7.11 14.77 -17.28
C LEU A 220 7.92 15.09 -18.55
N THR A 221 7.73 14.34 -19.64
CA THR A 221 8.60 14.41 -20.83
C THR A 221 7.86 14.61 -22.16
N GLY A 222 6.54 14.41 -22.18
CA GLY A 222 5.76 14.35 -23.41
C GLY A 222 5.90 13.05 -24.22
N ARG A 223 6.76 12.10 -23.82
CA ARG A 223 6.88 10.80 -24.49
C ARG A 223 5.68 9.92 -24.20
N ASP A 224 4.97 9.50 -25.24
CA ASP A 224 3.83 8.60 -25.09
C ASP A 224 4.21 7.15 -25.44
N THR A 225 4.28 6.30 -24.42
CA THR A 225 4.49 4.85 -24.53
C THR A 225 3.38 4.07 -23.85
N ILE A 226 2.21 4.70 -23.64
CA ILE A 226 1.13 4.12 -22.85
C ILE A 226 0.56 2.90 -23.57
N ALA A 227 0.66 1.76 -22.90
CA ALA A 227 0.12 0.50 -23.36
C ALA A 227 -1.37 0.40 -23.00
N MET A 228 -2.23 1.09 -23.76
CA MET A 228 -3.67 1.20 -23.48
C MET A 228 -4.38 -0.14 -23.29
N TRP A 229 -3.93 -1.21 -23.96
CA TRP A 229 -4.48 -2.55 -23.78
C TRP A 229 -4.40 -3.06 -22.33
N ARG A 230 -3.43 -2.59 -21.52
CA ARG A 230 -3.32 -2.93 -20.09
C ARG A 230 -4.49 -2.33 -19.31
N TYR A 231 -4.88 -1.10 -19.66
CA TYR A 231 -6.01 -0.44 -19.01
C TYR A 231 -7.33 -1.12 -19.41
N GLU A 232 -7.49 -1.46 -20.69
CA GLU A 232 -8.62 -2.27 -21.14
C GLU A 232 -8.66 -3.63 -20.44
N ARG A 233 -7.49 -4.25 -20.19
CA ARG A 233 -7.40 -5.50 -19.43
C ARG A 233 -7.82 -5.32 -17.96
N VAL A 234 -7.47 -4.19 -17.32
CA VAL A 234 -7.97 -3.84 -15.98
C VAL A 234 -9.48 -3.67 -15.98
N LYS A 235 -10.06 -2.99 -16.98
CA LYS A 235 -11.52 -2.82 -17.09
C LYS A 235 -12.25 -4.15 -17.25
N GLN A 236 -11.64 -5.13 -17.92
CA GLN A 236 -12.20 -6.50 -17.99
C GLN A 236 -12.25 -7.23 -16.64
N PHE A 237 -11.58 -6.73 -15.61
CA PHE A 237 -11.68 -7.25 -14.24
C PHE A 237 -12.81 -6.61 -13.43
N TYR A 238 -13.43 -5.55 -13.92
CA TYR A 238 -14.59 -4.93 -13.29
C TYR A 238 -15.81 -5.86 -13.34
N VAL A 239 -16.50 -6.03 -12.21
CA VAL A 239 -17.63 -6.96 -12.07
C VAL A 239 -18.97 -6.28 -11.74
N GLY A 240 -18.98 -4.95 -11.57
CA GLY A 240 -20.16 -4.18 -11.15
C GLY A 240 -20.10 -3.70 -9.69
N ASP A 241 -20.99 -2.80 -9.30
CA ASP A 241 -21.08 -2.16 -7.97
C ASP A 241 -19.75 -1.54 -7.49
N GLY A 242 -18.89 -1.13 -8.44
CA GLY A 242 -17.57 -0.60 -8.10
C GLY A 242 -16.50 -1.65 -7.77
N TRP A 243 -16.74 -2.95 -7.95
CA TRP A 243 -15.75 -3.98 -7.60
C TRP A 243 -14.96 -4.49 -8.81
N PHE A 244 -13.68 -4.76 -8.57
CA PHE A 244 -12.76 -5.45 -9.45
C PHE A 244 -12.36 -6.80 -8.87
N ARG A 245 -12.26 -7.80 -9.73
CA ARG A 245 -11.65 -9.10 -9.41
C ARG A 245 -10.14 -9.04 -9.67
N ASP A 246 -9.30 -9.47 -8.74
CA ASP A 246 -7.84 -9.38 -8.92
C ASP A 246 -7.28 -10.45 -9.90
N GLY A 247 -7.49 -10.22 -11.20
CA GLY A 247 -7.27 -11.20 -12.27
C GLY A 247 -8.48 -12.13 -12.46
N ALA A 248 -8.50 -12.90 -13.55
CA ALA A 248 -9.68 -13.73 -13.90
C ALA A 248 -10.09 -14.76 -12.83
N LYS A 249 -9.11 -15.23 -12.02
CA LYS A 249 -9.30 -16.17 -10.91
C LYS A 249 -9.04 -15.52 -9.53
N GLY A 250 -9.04 -14.18 -9.48
CA GLY A 250 -8.85 -13.41 -8.26
C GLY A 250 -10.03 -13.53 -7.30
N ASN A 251 -9.78 -13.18 -6.04
CA ASN A 251 -10.83 -13.01 -5.03
C ASN A 251 -11.20 -11.53 -4.94
N PHE A 252 -12.33 -11.23 -4.29
CA PHE A 252 -12.64 -9.88 -3.84
C PHE A 252 -11.99 -9.61 -2.50
N ASP A 253 -11.14 -8.60 -2.45
CA ASP A 253 -10.49 -8.13 -1.23
C ASP A 253 -10.17 -6.63 -1.32
N TYR A 254 -9.56 -6.12 -0.26
CA TYR A 254 -9.23 -4.72 -0.09
C TYR A 254 -8.12 -4.20 -1.03
N TYR A 255 -7.55 -5.02 -1.94
CA TYR A 255 -6.82 -4.46 -3.09
C TYR A 255 -7.73 -3.60 -3.96
N ASN A 256 -9.05 -3.76 -3.91
CA ASN A 256 -9.95 -2.77 -4.50
C ASN A 256 -9.68 -1.37 -3.93
N ALA A 257 -9.51 -1.26 -2.61
CA ALA A 257 -9.27 0.01 -1.95
C ALA A 257 -7.86 0.55 -2.20
N TRP A 258 -6.83 -0.15 -1.71
CA TRP A 258 -5.46 0.35 -1.76
C TRP A 258 -4.70 -0.02 -3.03
N GLY A 259 -5.20 -0.90 -3.89
CA GLY A 259 -4.55 -1.30 -5.14
C GLY A 259 -5.18 -0.64 -6.37
N PHE A 260 -6.39 -1.05 -6.72
CA PHE A 260 -7.14 -0.56 -7.88
C PHE A 260 -7.48 0.92 -7.71
N TYR A 261 -8.28 1.32 -6.71
CA TYR A 261 -8.73 2.70 -6.58
C TYR A 261 -7.62 3.68 -6.23
N TYR A 262 -6.60 3.25 -5.46
CA TYR A 262 -5.40 4.07 -5.29
C TYR A 262 -4.73 4.37 -6.64
N SER A 263 -4.54 3.38 -7.50
CA SER A 263 -3.90 3.58 -8.80
C SER A 263 -4.78 4.37 -9.77
N LEU A 264 -6.08 4.07 -9.84
CA LEU A 264 -7.02 4.78 -10.71
C LEU A 264 -7.14 6.26 -10.32
N TYR A 265 -7.16 6.56 -9.02
CA TYR A 265 -7.10 7.93 -8.52
C TYR A 265 -5.86 8.65 -9.03
N TRP A 266 -4.66 8.06 -8.90
CA TRP A 266 -3.44 8.69 -9.38
C TRP A 266 -3.37 8.82 -10.89
N LEU A 267 -3.86 7.83 -11.67
CA LEU A 267 -3.96 7.97 -13.12
C LEU A 267 -4.81 9.17 -13.53
N ASN A 268 -5.93 9.40 -12.84
CA ASN A 268 -6.77 10.58 -13.05
C ASN A 268 -6.04 11.87 -12.64
N GLN A 269 -5.36 11.91 -11.50
CA GLN A 269 -4.60 13.10 -11.08
C GLN A 269 -3.45 13.44 -12.05
N ILE A 270 -2.76 12.42 -12.57
CA ILE A 270 -1.66 12.58 -13.54
C ILE A 270 -2.21 13.00 -14.91
N CYS A 271 -3.39 12.52 -15.29
CA CYS A 271 -4.05 12.84 -16.55
C CYS A 271 -5.57 13.05 -16.35
N PRO A 272 -6.03 14.28 -16.00
CA PRO A 272 -7.41 14.57 -15.58
C PRO A 272 -8.53 14.25 -16.56
N HIS A 273 -8.22 13.88 -17.80
CA HIS A 273 -9.20 13.52 -18.83
C HIS A 273 -9.12 12.06 -19.27
N PHE A 274 -8.28 11.26 -18.60
CA PHE A 274 -8.12 9.86 -18.92
C PHE A 274 -9.26 9.02 -18.34
N ASP A 275 -10.20 8.61 -19.21
CA ASP A 275 -11.40 7.82 -18.87
C ASP A 275 -12.08 8.28 -17.57
N ASP A 276 -12.21 9.61 -17.44
CA ASP A 276 -12.68 10.30 -16.22
C ASP A 276 -14.05 9.79 -15.78
N GLU A 277 -14.95 9.59 -16.75
CA GLU A 277 -16.30 9.08 -16.53
C GLU A 277 -16.27 7.70 -15.86
N PHE A 278 -15.51 6.74 -16.39
CA PHE A 278 -15.44 5.41 -15.81
C PHE A 278 -14.77 5.43 -14.43
N ILE A 279 -13.65 6.14 -14.28
CA ILE A 279 -12.90 6.18 -13.01
C ILE A 279 -13.78 6.76 -11.90
N ARG A 280 -14.43 7.90 -12.16
CA ARG A 280 -15.28 8.58 -11.17
C ARG A 280 -16.55 7.78 -10.88
N SER A 281 -17.22 7.28 -11.91
CA SER A 281 -18.45 6.50 -11.75
C SER A 281 -18.20 5.18 -11.00
N SER A 282 -17.15 4.43 -11.35
CA SER A 282 -16.83 3.17 -10.67
C SER A 282 -16.45 3.39 -9.20
N LEU A 283 -15.64 4.41 -8.91
CA LEU A 283 -15.28 4.76 -7.53
C LEU A 283 -16.48 5.24 -6.72
N ASN A 284 -17.38 6.05 -7.31
CA ASN A 284 -18.57 6.51 -6.60
C ASN A 284 -19.53 5.35 -6.28
N GLN A 285 -19.70 4.40 -7.21
CA GLN A 285 -20.45 3.16 -6.98
C GLN A 285 -19.83 2.30 -5.88
N PHE A 286 -18.50 2.19 -5.87
CA PHE A 286 -17.78 1.48 -4.80
C PHE A 286 -18.02 2.13 -3.45
N ASN A 287 -17.85 3.45 -3.35
CA ASN A 287 -17.97 4.21 -2.11
C ASN A 287 -19.40 4.22 -1.56
N HIS A 288 -20.43 4.15 -2.42
CA HIS A 288 -21.84 4.04 -2.03
C HIS A 288 -22.12 2.85 -1.08
N HIS A 289 -21.35 1.76 -1.23
CA HIS A 289 -21.45 0.59 -0.35
C HIS A 289 -20.29 0.50 0.63
N TYR A 290 -19.09 0.86 0.20
CA TYR A 290 -17.85 0.61 0.94
C TYR A 290 -17.73 1.47 2.21
N HIS A 291 -18.33 2.66 2.26
CA HIS A 291 -18.28 3.48 3.48
C HIS A 291 -18.96 2.81 4.70
N TYR A 292 -19.93 1.93 4.48
CA TYR A 292 -20.57 1.10 5.52
C TYR A 292 -19.63 0.07 6.15
N PHE A 293 -18.45 -0.19 5.57
CA PHE A 293 -17.47 -1.13 6.12
C PHE A 293 -16.63 -0.47 7.22
N MET A 294 -16.63 0.87 7.27
CA MET A 294 -15.85 1.63 8.23
C MET A 294 -16.50 1.57 9.61
N THR A 295 -15.71 1.25 10.63
CA THR A 295 -16.18 1.21 12.02
C THR A 295 -15.20 1.95 12.92
N PRO A 296 -15.63 2.42 14.10
CA PRO A 296 -14.71 3.05 15.03
C PRO A 296 -13.79 2.03 15.75
N GLN A 297 -14.06 0.73 15.66
CA GLN A 297 -13.26 -0.34 16.29
C GLN A 297 -12.87 -1.47 15.32
N GLY A 298 -12.24 -1.10 14.20
CA GLY A 298 -11.67 -2.05 13.27
C GLY A 298 -12.38 -2.07 11.92
N ILE A 299 -12.28 -3.19 11.22
CA ILE A 299 -12.85 -3.37 9.89
C ILE A 299 -13.16 -4.85 9.67
N PRO A 300 -14.26 -5.22 8.97
CA PRO A 300 -14.53 -6.60 8.60
C PRO A 300 -13.45 -7.07 7.62
N PHE A 301 -12.31 -7.51 8.15
CA PHE A 301 -11.13 -7.79 7.36
C PHE A 301 -11.29 -9.13 6.64
N PHE A 302 -11.23 -9.13 5.31
CA PHE A 302 -11.25 -10.32 4.46
C PHE A 302 -10.18 -10.24 3.39
N GLY A 303 -9.78 -11.39 2.85
CA GLY A 303 -8.75 -11.48 1.83
C GLY A 303 -7.32 -11.40 2.37
N ARG A 304 -6.41 -10.79 1.59
CA ARG A 304 -4.95 -10.78 1.82
C ARG A 304 -4.43 -9.40 2.26
N SER A 305 -3.13 -9.30 2.54
CA SER A 305 -2.43 -8.07 2.91
C SER A 305 -3.00 -7.33 4.12
N ALA A 306 -3.28 -8.06 5.21
CA ALA A 306 -3.74 -7.48 6.48
C ALA A 306 -2.84 -6.37 7.03
N CYS A 307 -1.54 -6.42 6.73
CA CYS A 307 -0.62 -5.38 7.14
C CYS A 307 -0.81 -4.02 6.43
N TYR A 308 -1.70 -3.90 5.44
CA TYR A 308 -2.01 -2.63 4.73
C TYR A 308 -3.25 -1.91 5.30
N ARG A 309 -3.83 -2.43 6.40
CA ARG A 309 -5.08 -1.96 7.02
C ARG A 309 -5.26 -0.46 7.25
N LEU A 310 -4.19 0.35 7.38
CA LEU A 310 -4.37 1.78 7.59
C LEU A 310 -4.83 2.49 6.30
N ALA A 311 -4.74 1.82 5.15
CA ALA A 311 -5.12 2.37 3.85
C ALA A 311 -6.61 2.17 3.50
N VAL A 312 -7.41 1.56 4.39
CA VAL A 312 -8.80 1.18 4.08
C VAL A 312 -9.67 2.38 3.70
N SER A 313 -9.38 3.58 4.20
CA SER A 313 -10.14 4.81 3.89
C SER A 313 -9.67 5.53 2.62
N ALA A 314 -8.63 5.05 1.93
CA ALA A 314 -8.08 5.69 0.73
C ALA A 314 -9.13 5.97 -0.36
N PRO A 315 -10.07 5.05 -0.69
CA PRO A 315 -11.10 5.30 -1.70
C PRO A 315 -12.09 6.39 -1.33
N LEU A 316 -12.39 6.56 -0.03
CA LEU A 316 -13.33 7.58 0.43
C LEU A 316 -12.74 8.98 0.21
N LEU A 317 -11.47 9.16 0.56
CA LEU A 317 -10.73 10.41 0.30
C LEU A 317 -10.62 10.69 -1.20
N ALA A 318 -10.28 9.67 -2.00
CA ALA A 318 -10.22 9.79 -3.45
C ALA A 318 -11.58 10.18 -4.06
N GLY A 319 -12.68 9.59 -3.57
CA GLY A 319 -14.02 9.88 -4.06
C GLY A 319 -14.42 11.34 -3.83
N VAL A 320 -14.15 11.86 -2.63
CA VAL A 320 -14.38 13.26 -2.29
C VAL A 320 -13.57 14.21 -3.18
N ASP A 321 -12.27 13.94 -3.36
CA ASP A 321 -11.42 14.80 -4.20
C ASP A 321 -11.80 14.78 -5.68
N LEU A 322 -12.34 13.66 -6.17
CA LEU A 322 -12.87 13.53 -7.53
C LEU A 322 -14.32 14.02 -7.67
N GLY A 323 -14.87 14.66 -6.63
CA GLY A 323 -16.20 15.26 -6.64
C GLY A 323 -17.35 14.24 -6.71
N GLY A 324 -17.13 13.03 -6.18
CA GLY A 324 -18.20 12.06 -5.93
C GLY A 324 -19.10 12.50 -4.78
N ASP A 325 -20.33 12.00 -4.77
CA ASP A 325 -21.37 12.36 -3.79
C ASP A 325 -21.73 11.21 -2.84
N ALA A 326 -21.10 10.03 -2.99
CA ALA A 326 -21.35 8.87 -2.13
C ALA A 326 -21.00 9.11 -0.65
N VAL A 327 -20.04 9.98 -0.36
CA VAL A 327 -19.61 10.34 1.00
C VAL A 327 -19.27 11.82 1.10
N SER A 328 -19.59 12.43 2.23
CA SER A 328 -19.16 13.79 2.56
C SER A 328 -17.68 13.84 2.97
N VAL A 329 -17.08 15.05 2.94
CA VAL A 329 -15.73 15.30 3.49
C VAL A 329 -15.66 14.87 4.95
N GLY A 330 -16.71 15.15 5.74
CA GLY A 330 -16.79 14.84 7.16
C GLY A 330 -16.81 13.34 7.45
N GLU A 331 -17.45 12.54 6.61
CA GLU A 331 -17.45 11.08 6.71
C GLU A 331 -16.09 10.48 6.31
N ALA A 332 -15.48 10.96 5.22
CA ALA A 332 -14.15 10.54 4.80
C ALA A 332 -13.08 10.88 5.86
N LYS A 333 -13.19 12.07 6.48
CA LYS A 333 -12.38 12.48 7.63
C LYS A 333 -12.52 11.51 8.80
N LYS A 334 -13.76 11.24 9.22
CA LYS A 334 -14.05 10.33 10.33
C LYS A 334 -13.53 8.92 10.05
N ALA A 335 -13.70 8.40 8.84
CA ALA A 335 -13.21 7.07 8.45
C ALA A 335 -11.68 6.97 8.52
N LEU A 336 -10.96 7.98 8.01
CA LEU A 336 -9.50 8.06 8.14
C LEU A 336 -9.08 8.14 9.62
N GLU A 337 -9.68 9.05 10.38
CA GLU A 337 -9.34 9.25 11.79
C GLU A 337 -9.58 7.99 12.63
N SER A 338 -10.78 7.41 12.56
CA SER A 338 -11.13 6.18 13.29
C SER A 338 -10.20 5.03 12.95
N THR A 339 -9.86 4.84 11.67
CA THR A 339 -8.92 3.80 11.24
C THR A 339 -7.54 4.01 11.86
N LEU A 340 -6.99 5.21 11.73
CA LEU A 340 -5.64 5.51 12.22
C LEU A 340 -5.57 5.38 13.74
N ARG A 341 -6.51 6.00 14.47
CA ARG A 341 -6.60 5.93 15.94
C ARG A 341 -6.70 4.51 16.43
N TYR A 342 -7.65 3.75 15.89
CA TYR A 342 -7.88 2.39 16.34
C TYR A 342 -6.64 1.52 16.13
N PHE A 343 -6.09 1.44 14.92
CA PHE A 343 -4.97 0.54 14.69
C PHE A 343 -3.68 1.04 15.37
N ILE A 344 -3.33 2.32 15.22
CA ILE A 344 -2.07 2.87 15.77
C ILE A 344 -2.11 2.90 17.30
N GLY A 345 -3.23 3.33 17.89
CA GLY A 345 -3.44 3.33 19.33
C GLY A 345 -3.39 1.93 19.97
N HIS A 346 -3.58 0.87 19.19
CA HIS A 346 -3.44 -0.53 19.62
C HIS A 346 -2.12 -1.19 19.18
N GLY A 347 -1.14 -0.41 18.70
CA GLY A 347 0.23 -0.90 18.43
C GLY A 347 0.58 -1.16 16.97
N ALA A 348 -0.25 -0.72 16.01
CA ALA A 348 -0.01 -0.93 14.59
C ALA A 348 1.29 -0.33 14.02
N LEU A 349 2.03 0.46 14.80
CA LEU A 349 3.35 0.99 14.44
C LEU A 349 4.41 0.46 15.41
N LYS A 350 5.59 0.15 14.88
CA LYS A 350 6.76 -0.23 15.66
C LYS A 350 8.04 0.07 14.90
N ALA A 351 9.06 0.56 15.58
CA ALA A 351 10.37 0.86 15.01
C ALA A 351 10.29 1.70 13.73
N GLY A 352 9.44 2.73 13.74
CA GLY A 352 9.31 3.66 12.62
C GLY A 352 8.46 3.20 11.43
N ALA A 353 7.80 2.04 11.52
CA ALA A 353 7.06 1.46 10.41
C ALA A 353 5.72 0.84 10.85
N PRO A 354 4.73 0.72 9.93
CA PRO A 354 3.57 -0.13 10.16
C PRO A 354 3.96 -1.58 10.37
N THR A 355 3.38 -2.24 11.37
CA THR A 355 3.73 -3.61 11.72
C THR A 355 3.34 -4.62 10.62
N GLN A 356 4.14 -5.69 10.49
CA GLN A 356 3.80 -6.84 9.65
C GLN A 356 2.76 -7.72 10.37
N GLY A 357 1.51 -7.25 10.38
CA GLY A 357 0.34 -7.85 11.03
C GLY A 357 -0.74 -6.79 11.27
N LEU A 358 -1.70 -7.05 12.17
CA LEU A 358 -2.79 -6.08 12.48
C LEU A 358 -2.43 -5.10 13.63
N PHE A 359 -1.76 -5.57 14.68
CA PHE A 359 -1.43 -4.74 15.84
C PHE A 359 0.00 -4.96 16.33
N SER A 360 0.64 -5.99 15.80
CA SER A 360 2.01 -6.37 16.11
C SER A 360 2.50 -7.25 14.97
N TYR A 361 3.74 -7.71 15.07
CA TYR A 361 4.23 -8.72 14.15
C TYR A 361 3.45 -10.03 14.33
N ASP A 362 2.79 -10.49 13.27
CA ASP A 362 2.17 -11.82 13.23
C ASP A 362 2.41 -12.49 11.87
N ALA A 363 3.35 -13.44 11.86
CA ALA A 363 3.71 -14.22 10.66
C ALA A 363 2.52 -14.93 10.01
N ARG A 364 1.43 -15.18 10.76
CA ARG A 364 0.22 -15.80 10.25
C ARG A 364 -0.54 -14.86 9.31
N LEU A 365 -0.38 -13.55 9.44
CA LEU A 365 -1.17 -12.53 8.72
C LEU A 365 -0.38 -11.82 7.63
N VAL A 366 0.85 -12.27 7.38
CA VAL A 366 1.80 -11.63 6.46
C VAL A 366 1.97 -12.53 5.25
N ASP A 367 1.58 -12.03 4.08
CA ASP A 367 1.78 -12.75 2.83
C ASP A 367 3.26 -13.03 2.55
N ASN A 368 3.52 -14.08 1.79
CA ASN A 368 4.89 -14.51 1.51
C ASN A 368 5.68 -13.47 0.71
N TYR A 369 5.02 -12.73 -0.21
CA TYR A 369 5.66 -11.65 -0.95
C TYR A 369 5.97 -10.42 -0.09
N SER A 370 5.34 -10.27 1.08
CA SER A 370 5.53 -9.09 1.91
C SER A 370 6.84 -9.16 2.72
N GLY A 371 7.77 -8.26 2.42
CA GLY A 371 8.99 -8.03 3.18
C GLY A 371 8.82 -7.03 4.33
N PRO A 372 9.94 -6.63 4.96
CA PRO A 372 9.96 -5.78 6.16
C PRO A 372 9.29 -4.42 5.95
N ALA A 373 9.43 -3.85 4.76
CA ALA A 373 8.89 -2.53 4.41
C ALA A 373 7.54 -2.57 3.68
N SER A 374 7.03 -3.76 3.32
CA SER A 374 5.84 -3.82 2.48
C SER A 374 4.62 -3.14 3.11
N SER A 375 4.52 -3.18 4.45
CA SER A 375 3.42 -2.59 5.22
C SER A 375 3.30 -1.07 5.05
N PHE A 376 4.29 -0.37 4.48
CA PHE A 376 4.19 1.07 4.20
C PHE A 376 3.07 1.43 3.22
N TRP A 377 2.56 0.49 2.42
CA TRP A 377 1.31 0.72 1.68
C TRP A 377 0.10 1.01 2.57
N SER A 378 0.16 0.74 3.88
CA SER A 378 -0.77 1.27 4.87
C SER A 378 -0.90 2.81 4.81
N LEU A 379 0.13 3.52 4.38
CA LEU A 379 0.13 4.98 4.38
C LEU A 379 -0.62 5.60 3.18
N ARG A 380 -1.15 4.79 2.26
CA ARG A 380 -1.82 5.27 1.03
C ARG A 380 -2.99 6.23 1.31
N ALA A 381 -3.77 6.02 2.36
CA ALA A 381 -4.82 6.96 2.74
C ALA A 381 -4.25 8.31 3.23
N VAL A 382 -3.16 8.29 4.01
CA VAL A 382 -2.47 9.51 4.48
C VAL A 382 -1.82 10.25 3.32
N ILE A 383 -1.24 9.54 2.35
CA ILE A 383 -0.66 10.12 1.14
C ILE A 383 -1.71 10.91 0.36
N ILE A 384 -2.92 10.35 0.16
CA ILE A 384 -4.04 11.05 -0.48
C ILE A 384 -4.49 12.24 0.38
N ALA A 385 -4.67 12.05 1.69
CA ALA A 385 -5.10 13.10 2.61
C ALA A 385 -4.17 14.31 2.62
N LEU A 386 -2.85 14.10 2.63
CA LEU A 386 -1.87 15.19 2.54
C LEU A 386 -1.94 15.90 1.19
N TYR A 387 -2.06 15.15 0.09
CA TYR A 387 -2.09 15.70 -1.26
C TYR A 387 -3.35 16.53 -1.55
N CYS A 388 -4.54 16.08 -1.13
CA CYS A 388 -5.81 16.76 -1.42
C CYS A 388 -6.42 17.54 -0.24
N GLY A 389 -5.97 17.30 0.99
CA GLY A 389 -6.69 17.70 2.21
C GLY A 389 -6.99 19.20 2.31
N ASN A 390 -6.07 20.06 1.86
CA ASN A 390 -6.30 21.51 1.84
C ASN A 390 -7.38 21.90 0.80
N ARG A 391 -7.34 21.26 -0.38
CA ARG A 391 -8.27 21.52 -1.49
C ARG A 391 -9.69 21.07 -1.17
N ILE A 392 -9.85 19.92 -0.51
CA ILE A 392 -11.16 19.38 -0.12
C ILE A 392 -11.61 19.84 1.28
N GLN A 393 -10.86 20.74 1.94
CA GLN A 393 -11.13 21.22 3.29
C GLN A 393 -11.22 20.10 4.36
N LEU A 394 -10.42 19.04 4.20
CA LEU A 394 -10.43 17.86 5.08
C LEU A 394 -10.14 18.23 6.54
N TRP A 395 -9.18 19.13 6.78
CA TRP A 395 -8.69 19.43 8.13
C TRP A 395 -9.71 20.21 8.94
N ASP A 396 -10.40 21.15 8.31
CA ASP A 396 -11.33 22.08 8.96
C ASP A 396 -12.78 21.57 8.98
N SER A 397 -13.13 20.62 8.11
CA SER A 397 -14.48 20.05 8.07
C SER A 397 -14.84 19.35 9.38
N PRO A 398 -16.07 19.52 9.90
CA PRO A 398 -16.52 18.77 11.06
C PRO A 398 -16.63 17.28 10.72
N CYS A 399 -16.26 16.41 11.66
CA CYS A 399 -16.46 14.97 11.50
C CYS A 399 -17.95 14.65 11.45
N SER A 400 -18.34 13.82 10.49
CA SER A 400 -19.69 13.25 10.40
C SER A 400 -19.65 11.81 10.92
N PRO A 401 -20.74 11.31 11.55
CA PRO A 401 -20.76 9.95 12.08
C PRO A 401 -20.60 8.91 10.97
N LEU A 402 -19.91 7.81 11.27
CA LEU A 402 -19.90 6.63 10.41
C LEU A 402 -21.32 6.03 10.34
N PRO A 403 -21.67 5.28 9.29
CA PRO A 403 -23.01 4.70 9.18
C PRO A 403 -23.44 3.88 10.40
N VAL A 404 -22.53 3.07 10.94
CA VAL A 404 -22.79 2.22 12.13
C VAL A 404 -22.93 3.02 13.43
N GLU A 405 -22.44 4.27 13.47
CA GLU A 405 -22.68 5.17 14.61
C GLU A 405 -24.11 5.76 14.56
N SER A 406 -24.77 5.74 13.40
CA SER A 406 -26.06 6.41 13.16
C SER A 406 -27.26 5.47 13.31
N SER A 407 -27.24 4.30 12.68
CA SER A 407 -28.36 3.34 12.69
C SER A 407 -27.89 1.91 12.37
N ASP A 408 -28.74 0.93 12.65
CA ASP A 408 -28.59 -0.42 12.10
C ASP A 408 -28.79 -0.38 10.58
N PHE A 409 -28.15 -1.31 9.87
CA PHE A 409 -28.33 -1.46 8.43
C PHE A 409 -28.12 -2.90 7.97
N HIS A 410 -28.77 -3.24 6.85
CA HIS A 410 -28.63 -4.52 6.20
C HIS A 410 -28.86 -4.35 4.70
N PHE A 411 -27.89 -4.73 3.88
CA PHE A 411 -28.00 -4.70 2.42
C PHE A 411 -27.11 -5.75 1.76
N GLU A 412 -27.28 -5.91 0.44
CA GLU A 412 -26.47 -6.82 -0.38
C GLU A 412 -25.63 -6.03 -1.39
N ILE A 413 -24.47 -6.59 -1.75
CA ILE A 413 -23.65 -6.16 -2.90
C ILE A 413 -23.68 -7.32 -3.90
N PRO A 414 -24.59 -7.29 -4.89
CA PRO A 414 -24.81 -8.42 -5.79
C PRO A 414 -23.57 -8.83 -6.60
N SER A 415 -22.77 -7.88 -7.10
CA SER A 415 -21.62 -8.18 -7.97
C SER A 415 -20.54 -9.06 -7.32
N ILE A 416 -20.47 -9.08 -5.99
CA ILE A 416 -19.52 -9.88 -5.22
C ILE A 416 -20.21 -10.90 -4.29
N ALA A 417 -21.52 -11.07 -4.42
CA ALA A 417 -22.35 -11.99 -3.63
C ALA A 417 -22.16 -11.83 -2.10
N VAL A 418 -22.14 -10.58 -1.61
CA VAL A 418 -21.94 -10.27 -0.19
C VAL A 418 -23.22 -9.68 0.43
N THR A 419 -23.47 -10.03 1.69
CA THR A 419 -24.42 -9.35 2.58
C THR A 419 -23.65 -8.57 3.64
N VAL A 420 -24.05 -7.34 3.91
CA VAL A 420 -23.44 -6.45 4.91
C VAL A 420 -24.48 -6.14 5.98
N ILE A 421 -24.10 -6.34 7.24
CA ILE A 421 -24.96 -6.09 8.41
C ILE A 421 -24.20 -5.19 9.37
N GLY A 422 -24.79 -4.06 9.73
CA GLY A 422 -24.29 -3.14 10.74
C GLY A 422 -25.25 -3.07 11.93
N VAL A 423 -24.69 -3.15 13.13
CA VAL A 423 -25.44 -3.05 14.39
C VAL A 423 -24.91 -1.87 15.18
N LYS A 424 -25.75 -0.84 15.35
CA LYS A 424 -25.42 0.40 16.05
C LYS A 424 -25.06 0.14 17.50
N GLU A 425 -25.83 -0.67 18.21
CA GLU A 425 -25.57 -0.88 19.65
C GLU A 425 -24.18 -1.46 19.91
N THR A 426 -23.70 -2.36 19.05
CA THR A 426 -22.39 -3.01 19.19
C THR A 426 -21.28 -2.35 18.38
N GLN A 427 -21.59 -1.34 17.57
CA GLN A 427 -20.68 -0.70 16.61
C GLN A 427 -19.98 -1.72 15.67
N GLU A 428 -20.68 -2.81 15.38
CA GLU A 428 -20.14 -3.95 14.66
C GLU A 428 -20.67 -4.00 13.23
N VAL A 429 -19.77 -4.23 12.28
CA VAL A 429 -20.12 -4.51 10.90
C VAL A 429 -19.66 -5.92 10.55
N THR A 430 -20.57 -6.71 10.01
CA THR A 430 -20.30 -8.06 9.54
C THR A 430 -20.52 -8.15 8.04
N VAL A 431 -19.53 -8.69 7.33
CA VAL A 431 -19.54 -8.95 5.89
C VAL A 431 -19.62 -10.46 5.69
N ILE A 432 -20.68 -10.93 5.01
CA ILE A 432 -20.96 -12.34 4.79
C ILE A 432 -20.93 -12.63 3.28
N PHE A 433 -19.97 -13.44 2.84
CA PHE A 433 -19.94 -13.99 1.49
C PHE A 433 -20.97 -15.13 1.36
N ARG A 434 -21.89 -15.01 0.40
CA ARG A 434 -22.95 -15.99 0.14
C ARG A 434 -22.51 -17.15 -0.73
N GLU A 435 -21.35 -17.02 -1.38
CA GLU A 435 -20.74 -18.07 -2.18
C GLU A 435 -19.44 -18.57 -1.54
N ASP A 436 -19.28 -19.88 -1.52
CA ASP A 436 -18.06 -20.52 -1.07
C ASP A 436 -17.00 -20.56 -2.17
N TYR A 437 -15.77 -20.18 -1.83
CA TYR A 437 -14.62 -20.32 -2.73
C TYR A 437 -14.11 -21.77 -2.84
N LEU A 438 -14.62 -22.70 -2.02
CA LEU A 438 -14.22 -24.12 -2.00
C LEU A 438 -15.43 -25.06 -1.85
N LYS A 439 -15.44 -26.15 -2.64
CA LYS A 439 -16.47 -27.20 -2.60
C LYS A 439 -16.34 -28.18 -1.42
N GLN A 440 -15.17 -28.29 -0.80
CA GLN A 440 -14.91 -29.20 0.32
C GLN A 440 -14.30 -28.43 1.50
N GLN A 441 -14.81 -28.69 2.70
CA GLN A 441 -14.46 -27.93 3.89
C GLN A 441 -14.33 -28.87 5.09
N SER A 442 -13.37 -28.59 5.98
CA SER A 442 -13.39 -29.14 7.35
C SER A 442 -13.09 -28.02 8.35
N PRO A 443 -13.59 -28.11 9.61
CA PRO A 443 -13.25 -27.13 10.65
C PRO A 443 -11.73 -26.96 10.85
N LEU A 444 -10.94 -28.01 10.57
CA LEU A 444 -9.49 -28.00 10.69
C LEU A 444 -8.80 -27.15 9.60
N THR A 445 -9.43 -26.96 8.43
CA THR A 445 -8.88 -26.14 7.33
C THR A 445 -9.18 -24.65 7.51
N ARG A 446 -10.14 -24.27 8.36
CA ARG A 446 -10.59 -22.88 8.61
C ARG A 446 -9.81 -22.15 9.71
N ARG A 447 -8.48 -22.29 9.72
CA ARG A 447 -7.62 -21.62 10.71
C ARG A 447 -6.35 -21.05 10.11
N LEU A 448 -5.79 -20.06 10.81
CA LEU A 448 -4.47 -19.53 10.53
C LEU A 448 -3.41 -20.59 10.86
N GLU A 449 -2.63 -20.97 9.85
CA GLU A 449 -1.50 -21.86 10.03
C GLU A 449 -0.31 -21.09 10.62
N LYS A 450 0.39 -21.73 11.56
CA LYS A 450 1.63 -21.21 12.12
C LYS A 450 2.80 -21.67 11.25
N GLN A 451 3.80 -20.81 11.11
CA GLN A 451 5.05 -21.18 10.46
C GLN A 451 5.80 -22.23 11.29
N LEU A 452 6.26 -23.30 10.64
CA LEU A 452 7.08 -24.33 11.28
C LEU A 452 8.45 -23.78 11.70
N CYS A 453 9.00 -24.31 12.80
CA CYS A 453 10.32 -23.91 13.29
C CYS A 453 11.43 -24.14 12.25
N SER A 454 11.40 -25.29 11.55
CA SER A 454 12.33 -25.60 10.46
C SER A 454 12.27 -24.56 9.33
N HIS A 455 11.07 -24.14 8.92
CA HIS A 455 10.90 -23.09 7.92
C HIS A 455 11.42 -21.73 8.41
N LYS A 456 11.28 -21.41 9.70
CA LYS A 456 11.83 -20.18 10.28
C LYS A 456 13.37 -20.18 10.27
N VAL A 457 14.00 -21.33 10.53
CA VAL A 457 15.46 -21.50 10.41
C VAL A 457 15.90 -21.27 8.97
N ILE A 458 15.24 -21.91 8.00
CA ILE A 458 15.53 -21.75 6.57
C ILE A 458 15.36 -20.28 6.14
N GLU A 459 14.26 -19.63 6.52
CA GLU A 459 13.99 -18.22 6.24
C GLU A 459 15.10 -17.30 6.80
N THR A 460 15.58 -17.60 8.00
CA THR A 460 16.66 -16.84 8.65
C THR A 460 17.99 -16.98 7.90
N LEU A 461 18.29 -18.17 7.38
CA LEU A 461 19.52 -18.47 6.64
C LEU A 461 19.50 -17.92 5.21
N LEU A 462 18.39 -18.08 4.50
CA LEU A 462 18.26 -17.65 3.11
C LEU A 462 17.88 -16.17 2.97
N GLY A 463 17.24 -15.58 3.99
CA GLY A 463 16.67 -14.25 3.88
C GLY A 463 15.46 -14.19 2.94
N GLN A 464 14.73 -15.29 2.79
CA GLN A 464 13.54 -15.41 1.94
C GLN A 464 12.40 -16.06 2.71
N SER A 465 11.18 -15.52 2.57
CA SER A 465 9.99 -16.02 3.25
C SER A 465 9.72 -17.50 3.00
N LYS A 466 9.43 -18.22 4.09
CA LYS A 466 8.87 -19.59 4.09
C LYS A 466 7.59 -19.65 4.93
N ARG A 467 6.83 -18.56 4.97
CA ARG A 467 5.58 -18.46 5.72
C ARG A 467 4.45 -19.24 5.02
N PRO A 468 3.43 -19.70 5.77
CA PRO A 468 2.24 -20.31 5.19
C PRO A 468 1.38 -19.25 4.49
N LYS A 469 0.69 -19.64 3.40
CA LYS A 469 -0.28 -18.77 2.73
C LYS A 469 -1.61 -18.80 3.49
N ASN A 470 -1.82 -17.84 4.38
CA ASN A 470 -3.07 -17.69 5.12
C ASN A 470 -3.97 -16.67 4.45
N ASN A 471 -4.95 -17.17 3.70
CA ASN A 471 -6.08 -16.38 3.23
C ASN A 471 -7.34 -17.08 3.74
N LEU A 472 -7.97 -16.51 4.78
CA LEU A 472 -9.12 -17.14 5.43
C LEU A 472 -10.31 -17.34 4.48
N LEU A 473 -10.44 -16.45 3.48
CA LEU A 473 -11.49 -16.56 2.46
C LEU A 473 -11.28 -17.82 1.61
N ARG A 474 -10.03 -18.07 1.20
CA ARG A 474 -9.64 -19.32 0.52
C ARG A 474 -9.62 -20.55 1.43
N LYS A 475 -9.79 -20.37 2.74
CA LYS A 475 -9.92 -21.46 3.71
C LYS A 475 -11.38 -21.76 4.06
N GLY A 476 -12.33 -21.07 3.44
CA GLY A 476 -13.78 -21.28 3.63
C GLY A 476 -14.37 -20.51 4.81
N VAL A 477 -13.69 -19.47 5.31
CA VAL A 477 -14.34 -18.48 6.17
C VAL A 477 -15.11 -17.52 5.28
N THR A 478 -16.40 -17.35 5.54
CA THR A 478 -17.29 -16.50 4.74
C THR A 478 -17.88 -15.34 5.52
N SER A 479 -17.81 -15.35 6.86
CA SER A 479 -18.30 -14.26 7.71
C SER A 479 -17.13 -13.54 8.37
N TYR A 480 -17.12 -12.22 8.27
CA TYR A 480 -16.05 -11.35 8.75
C TYR A 480 -16.64 -10.20 9.55
N SER A 481 -16.40 -10.22 10.86
CA SER A 481 -16.80 -9.14 11.78
C SER A 481 -15.69 -8.09 11.90
N SER A 482 -16.08 -6.82 12.06
CA SER A 482 -15.18 -5.70 12.35
C SER A 482 -14.43 -5.83 13.67
N LYS A 483 -14.91 -6.68 14.58
CA LYS A 483 -14.20 -7.07 15.81
C LYS A 483 -13.00 -7.99 15.55
N MET A 484 -12.86 -8.51 14.33
CA MET A 484 -11.70 -9.30 13.86
C MET A 484 -11.38 -10.55 14.70
N THR A 485 -12.36 -11.13 15.40
CA THR A 485 -12.15 -12.27 16.32
C THR A 485 -11.48 -13.49 15.67
N HIS A 486 -11.69 -13.71 14.36
CA HIS A 486 -11.04 -14.78 13.60
C HIS A 486 -9.51 -14.66 13.47
N TYR A 487 -8.94 -13.51 13.80
CA TYR A 487 -7.51 -13.21 13.63
C TYR A 487 -6.67 -13.37 14.90
N PHE A 488 -7.29 -13.61 16.05
CA PHE A 488 -6.59 -13.66 17.34
C PHE A 488 -6.40 -15.09 17.85
#